data_AF-A0A2S8ZZH6-F1
#
_entry.id   AF-A0A2S8ZZH6-F1
#
_cell.length_a   1.000
_cell.length_b   1.000
_cell.length_c   1.000
_cell.angle_alpha   90.00
_cell.angle_beta   90.00
_cell.angle_gamma   90.00
#
_symmetry.space_group_name_H-M   'P 1'
#
loop_
_entity.id
_entity.type
_entity.pdbx_description
1 polymer ?
#
loop_
_entity_poly.entity_id
_entity_poly.type
_entity_poly.pdbx_seq_one_letter_code
_entity_poly.pdbx_strand_id
1 'polypeptide(L)'
;MGHILPLNLTVEKMSDIDLEKNFVKKPVIFGKQNYYPVFAKRIDKFKDFLFSELIDVNNIDDFVMGGVTTSWLIAIAILDYSDNEFYKAEMVTLIKENWDEENFKNFLNYIKNEQPFIEYFK
;
A
#
# COMPACT_ATOMS: atom_id res chain seq x y z
N MET A 1 -11.32 -14.81 4.44
CA MET A 1 -10.51 -13.98 5.36
C MET A 1 -10.97 -12.55 5.22
N GLY A 2 -10.96 -11.75 6.28
CA GLY A 2 -11.24 -10.31 6.17
C GLY A 2 -10.01 -9.58 5.63
N HIS A 3 -10.23 -8.47 4.94
CA HIS A 3 -9.15 -7.57 4.52
C HIS A 3 -8.40 -7.01 5.73
N ILE A 4 -7.08 -6.87 5.63
CA ILE A 4 -6.25 -6.30 6.73
C ILE A 4 -6.55 -4.80 6.86
N LEU A 5 -6.69 -4.13 5.72
CA LEU A 5 -7.01 -2.71 5.65
C LEU A 5 -8.48 -2.54 5.33
N PRO A 6 -9.28 -1.85 6.17
CA PRO A 6 -10.68 -1.64 5.88
C PRO A 6 -10.86 -0.68 4.70
N LEU A 7 -11.78 -1.01 3.79
CA LEU A 7 -12.15 -0.15 2.69
C LEU A 7 -13.10 0.96 3.18
N ASN A 8 -12.68 2.22 3.08
CA ASN A 8 -13.55 3.34 3.40
C ASN A 8 -14.56 3.57 2.26
N LEU A 9 -15.83 3.25 2.49
CA LEU A 9 -16.90 3.34 1.49
C LEU A 9 -17.12 4.74 0.92
N THR A 10 -16.80 5.80 1.68
CA THR A 10 -16.90 7.18 1.18
C THR A 10 -15.78 7.47 0.19
N VAL A 11 -14.56 7.05 0.50
CA VAL A 11 -13.39 7.20 -0.39
C VAL A 11 -13.56 6.30 -1.62
N GLU A 12 -14.03 5.07 -1.45
CA GLU A 12 -14.25 4.12 -2.56
C GLU A 12 -15.20 4.66 -3.63
N LYS A 13 -16.21 5.45 -3.24
CA LYS A 13 -17.19 6.03 -4.17
C LYS A 13 -16.69 7.26 -4.91
N MET A 14 -15.52 7.80 -4.57
CA MET A 14 -14.96 8.98 -5.22
C MET A 14 -14.54 8.67 -6.66
N SER A 15 -14.63 9.70 -7.51
CA SER A 15 -14.01 9.67 -8.83
C SER A 15 -12.48 9.66 -8.71
N ASP A 16 -11.79 9.20 -9.75
CA ASP A 16 -10.31 9.18 -9.76
C ASP A 16 -9.72 10.58 -9.51
N ILE A 17 -10.33 11.61 -10.12
CA ILE A 17 -9.94 13.02 -9.96
C ILE A 17 -10.15 13.49 -8.52
N ASP A 18 -11.26 13.11 -7.88
CA ASP A 18 -11.53 13.49 -6.50
C ASP A 18 -10.59 12.79 -5.51
N LEU A 19 -10.20 11.54 -5.80
CA LEU A 19 -9.23 10.81 -4.99
C LEU A 19 -7.89 11.56 -4.96
N GLU A 20 -7.32 11.86 -6.12
CA GLU A 20 -6.06 12.60 -6.22
C GLU A 20 -6.17 13.98 -5.55
N LYS A 21 -7.21 14.73 -5.89
CA LYS A 21 -7.44 16.08 -5.36
C LYS A 21 -7.57 16.09 -3.84
N ASN A 22 -8.20 15.08 -3.24
CA ASN A 22 -8.38 15.02 -1.79
C ASN A 22 -7.17 14.44 -1.07
N PHE A 23 -6.42 13.55 -1.72
CA PHE A 23 -5.17 12.99 -1.20
C PHE A 23 -4.08 14.06 -1.04
N VAL A 24 -3.99 15.04 -1.95
CA VAL A 24 -2.95 16.09 -1.90
C VAL A 24 -3.26 17.25 -0.93
N LYS A 25 -4.47 17.31 -0.35
CA LYS A 25 -4.84 18.38 0.59
C LYS A 25 -4.11 18.23 1.92
N LYS A 26 -3.89 19.35 2.62
CA LYS A 26 -3.32 19.37 3.98
C LYS A 26 -4.31 20.03 4.95
N PRO A 27 -4.87 19.30 5.93
CA PRO A 27 -4.73 17.84 6.14
C PRO A 27 -5.41 17.03 5.03
N VAL A 28 -4.95 15.78 4.83
CA VAL A 28 -5.57 14.84 3.89
C VAL A 28 -6.98 14.52 4.36
N ILE A 29 -7.97 14.76 3.50
CA ILE A 29 -9.38 14.51 3.87
C ILE A 29 -9.55 13.01 4.08
N PHE A 30 -10.09 12.57 5.21
CA PHE A 30 -10.20 11.14 5.60
C PHE A 30 -8.88 10.44 5.95
N GLY A 31 -7.71 11.09 5.88
CA GLY A 31 -6.42 10.48 6.22
C GLY A 31 -5.86 9.55 5.12
N LYS A 32 -4.54 9.57 4.92
CA LYS A 32 -3.84 8.89 3.81
C LYS A 32 -4.16 7.39 3.72
N GLN A 33 -4.15 6.70 4.86
CA GLN A 33 -4.32 5.25 4.96
C GLN A 33 -5.62 4.75 4.33
N ASN A 34 -6.67 5.58 4.30
CA ASN A 34 -7.97 5.20 3.75
C ASN A 34 -8.02 5.25 2.22
N TYR A 35 -7.02 5.82 1.56
CA TYR A 35 -6.96 5.90 0.09
C TYR A 35 -6.20 4.73 -0.54
N TYR A 36 -5.19 4.18 0.13
CA TYR A 36 -4.35 3.13 -0.45
C TYR A 36 -5.13 1.90 -0.90
N PRO A 37 -6.12 1.36 -0.15
CA PRO A 37 -6.98 0.28 -0.63
C PRO A 37 -7.74 0.61 -1.93
N VAL A 38 -8.23 1.85 -2.05
CA VAL A 38 -8.99 2.30 -3.22
C VAL A 38 -8.07 2.47 -4.44
N PHE A 39 -6.88 3.05 -4.23
CA PHE A 39 -5.86 3.14 -5.27
C PHE A 39 -5.39 1.76 -5.73
N ALA A 40 -5.16 0.82 -4.80
CA ALA A 40 -4.77 -0.54 -5.11
C ALA A 40 -5.85 -1.31 -5.87
N LYS A 41 -7.12 -1.14 -5.50
CA LYS A 41 -8.27 -1.69 -6.25
C LYS A 41 -8.36 -1.15 -7.68
N ARG A 42 -7.81 0.06 -7.93
CA ARG A 42 -7.79 0.74 -9.23
C ARG A 42 -6.36 0.85 -9.78
N ILE A 43 -5.50 -0.13 -9.48
CA ILE A 43 -4.06 -0.05 -9.71
C ILE A 43 -3.66 0.27 -11.15
N ASP A 44 -4.42 -0.17 -12.16
CA ASP A 44 -4.12 0.14 -13.57
C ASP A 44 -4.04 1.66 -13.86
N LYS A 45 -4.68 2.49 -13.03
CA LYS A 45 -4.65 3.95 -13.14
C LYS A 45 -3.67 4.61 -12.18
N PHE A 46 -3.41 3.98 -11.03
CA PHE A 46 -2.67 4.58 -9.91
C PHE A 46 -1.35 3.86 -9.59
N LYS A 47 -0.92 2.93 -10.44
CA LYS A 47 0.31 2.15 -10.26
C LYS A 47 1.51 3.05 -10.00
N ASP A 48 1.78 3.98 -10.90
CA ASP A 48 2.97 4.84 -10.81
C ASP A 48 2.97 5.65 -9.51
N PHE A 49 1.80 6.17 -9.13
CA PHE A 49 1.61 6.85 -7.86
C PHE A 49 1.90 5.92 -6.67
N LEU A 50 1.26 4.74 -6.61
CA LEU A 50 1.45 3.80 -5.52
C LEU A 50 2.91 3.34 -5.40
N PHE A 51 3.57 3.08 -6.53
CA PHE A 51 4.96 2.62 -6.54
C PHE A 51 5.91 3.73 -6.13
N SER A 52 5.65 4.98 -6.54
CA SER A 52 6.43 6.13 -6.07
C SER A 52 6.31 6.32 -4.56
N GLU A 53 5.09 6.22 -4.00
CA GLU A 53 4.87 6.34 -2.55
C GLU A 53 5.45 5.15 -1.78
N LEU A 54 5.43 3.94 -2.36
CA LEU A 54 5.95 2.71 -1.75
C LEU A 54 7.45 2.78 -1.47
N ILE A 55 8.20 3.41 -2.38
CA ILE A 55 9.67 3.52 -2.30
C ILE A 55 10.14 4.89 -1.79
N ASP A 56 9.22 5.82 -1.51
CA ASP A 56 9.57 7.11 -0.92
C ASP A 56 10.15 6.89 0.48
N VAL A 57 11.38 7.37 0.70
CA VAL A 57 12.08 7.26 1.99
C VAL A 57 11.27 7.85 3.15
N ASN A 58 10.50 8.92 2.89
CA ASN A 58 9.65 9.52 3.91
C ASN A 58 8.51 8.59 4.31
N ASN A 59 8.00 7.75 3.42
CA ASN A 59 6.94 6.78 3.74
C ASN A 59 7.51 5.47 4.32
N ILE A 60 8.74 5.12 3.96
CA ILE A 60 9.48 3.99 4.53
C ILE A 60 9.77 4.26 6.01
N ASP A 61 10.17 5.49 6.36
CA ASP A 61 10.52 5.89 7.72
C ASP A 61 9.33 6.44 8.54
N ASP A 62 8.18 6.68 7.90
CA ASP A 62 6.96 7.19 8.54
C ASP A 62 6.17 6.07 9.22
N PHE A 63 6.37 5.94 10.54
CA PHE A 63 5.63 5.00 11.37
C PHE A 63 4.23 5.51 11.69
N VAL A 64 3.23 4.71 11.28
CA VAL A 64 1.83 4.88 11.59
C VAL A 64 1.33 3.74 12.49
N MET A 65 0.28 4.00 13.27
CA MET A 65 -0.41 2.99 14.10
C MET A 65 0.51 2.05 14.92
N GLY A 66 1.50 2.62 15.62
CA GLY A 66 2.27 1.89 16.64
C GLY A 66 3.34 0.91 16.12
N GLY A 67 3.74 1.01 14.84
CA GLY A 67 4.91 0.28 14.32
C GLY A 67 4.85 -0.17 12.87
N VAL A 68 3.79 0.15 12.14
CA VAL A 68 3.65 -0.15 10.70
C VAL A 68 4.01 1.09 9.92
N THR A 69 4.82 1.00 8.88
CA THR A 69 5.17 2.19 8.09
C THR A 69 4.13 2.47 7.01
N THR A 70 4.07 3.71 6.52
CA THR A 70 3.17 4.06 5.41
C THR A 70 3.46 3.20 4.17
N SER A 71 4.72 2.90 3.87
CA SER A 71 5.09 2.00 2.77
C SER A 71 4.57 0.57 2.97
N TRP A 72 4.51 0.07 4.21
CA TRP A 72 3.91 -1.25 4.49
C TRP A 72 2.41 -1.25 4.22
N LEU A 73 1.70 -0.19 4.58
CA LEU A 73 0.27 -0.07 4.27
C LEU A 73 0.01 -0.11 2.76
N ILE A 74 0.88 0.52 1.96
CA ILE A 74 0.79 0.49 0.50
C ILE A 74 1.00 -0.94 -0.02
N ALA A 75 2.04 -1.63 0.45
CA ALA A 75 2.32 -3.01 0.06
C ALA A 75 1.15 -3.94 0.38
N ILE A 76 0.61 -3.84 1.60
CA ILE A 76 -0.56 -4.60 2.04
C ILE A 76 -1.78 -4.27 1.18
N ALA A 77 -2.04 -3.00 0.91
CA ALA A 77 -3.16 -2.59 0.07
C ALA A 77 -3.08 -3.19 -1.33
N ILE A 78 -1.90 -3.20 -1.96
CA ILE A 78 -1.67 -3.81 -3.27
C ILE A 78 -1.91 -5.33 -3.20
N LEU A 79 -1.38 -6.03 -2.21
CA LEU A 79 -1.56 -7.48 -2.06
C LEU A 79 -3.03 -7.88 -1.82
N ASP A 80 -3.75 -7.07 -1.04
CA ASP A 80 -5.12 -7.36 -0.60
C ASP A 80 -6.19 -6.97 -1.64
N TYR A 81 -5.98 -5.86 -2.37
CA TYR A 81 -7.01 -5.27 -3.23
C TYR A 81 -6.69 -5.24 -4.73
N SER A 82 -5.44 -5.45 -5.15
CA SER A 82 -5.12 -5.59 -6.57
C SER A 82 -5.53 -6.98 -7.07
N ASP A 83 -6.29 -7.04 -8.16
CA ASP A 83 -6.53 -8.30 -8.89
C ASP A 83 -5.42 -8.59 -9.92
N ASN A 84 -4.45 -7.69 -10.07
CA ASN A 84 -3.40 -7.79 -11.07
C ASN A 84 -2.10 -8.38 -10.47
N GLU A 85 -1.87 -9.66 -10.78
CA GLU A 85 -0.72 -10.45 -10.35
C GLU A 85 0.63 -9.88 -10.83
N PHE A 86 0.67 -9.28 -12.03
CA PHE A 86 1.88 -8.69 -12.57
C PHE A 86 2.36 -7.51 -11.72
N TYR A 87 1.45 -6.62 -11.30
CA TYR A 87 1.83 -5.51 -10.44
C TYR A 87 2.19 -5.92 -9.01
N LYS A 88 1.60 -7.00 -8.48
CA LYS A 88 2.03 -7.55 -7.19
C LYS A 88 3.48 -8.04 -7.27
N ALA A 89 3.84 -8.76 -8.33
CA ALA A 89 5.22 -9.21 -8.54
C ALA A 89 6.19 -8.03 -8.72
N GLU A 90 5.80 -7.03 -9.52
CA GLU A 90 6.62 -5.83 -9.73
C GLU A 90 6.83 -5.02 -8.43
N MET A 91 5.79 -4.88 -7.61
CA MET A 91 5.87 -4.27 -6.28
C MET A 91 6.89 -5.01 -5.39
N VAL A 92 6.89 -6.35 -5.39
CA VAL A 92 7.87 -7.13 -4.62
C VAL A 92 9.30 -6.85 -5.09
N THR A 93 9.53 -6.77 -6.39
CA THR A 93 10.86 -6.41 -6.94
C THR A 93 11.29 -5.04 -6.43
N LEU A 94 10.41 -4.04 -6.51
CA LEU A 94 10.71 -2.69 -6.01
C LEU A 94 11.02 -2.68 -4.51
N ILE A 95 10.29 -3.43 -3.69
CA ILE A 95 10.57 -3.56 -2.25
C ILE A 95 11.97 -4.13 -2.04
N LYS A 96 12.31 -5.23 -2.71
CA LYS A 96 13.62 -5.89 -2.57
C LYS A 96 14.79 -5.00 -3.00
N GLU A 97 14.57 -4.10 -3.95
CA GLU A 97 15.60 -3.18 -4.47
C GLU A 97 15.76 -1.89 -3.65
N ASN A 98 14.69 -1.41 -3.01
CA ASN A 98 14.67 -0.07 -2.42
C ASN A 98 14.55 -0.05 -0.89
N TRP A 99 14.03 -1.11 -0.27
CA TRP A 99 13.97 -1.18 1.19
C TRP A 99 15.26 -1.77 1.73
N ASP A 100 15.71 -1.25 2.88
CA ASP A 100 16.81 -1.89 3.58
C ASP A 100 16.43 -3.29 4.10
N GLU A 101 17.46 -4.09 4.38
CA GLU A 101 17.30 -5.48 4.77
C GLU A 101 16.52 -5.64 6.08
N GLU A 102 16.66 -4.71 7.02
CA GLU A 102 15.97 -4.75 8.31
C GLU A 102 14.47 -4.48 8.14
N ASN A 103 14.13 -3.39 7.44
CA ASN A 103 12.75 -3.03 7.12
C ASN A 103 12.05 -4.14 6.32
N PHE A 104 12.73 -4.70 5.32
CA PHE A 104 12.21 -5.83 4.55
C PHE A 104 11.93 -7.06 5.43
N LYS A 105 12.87 -7.48 6.28
CA LYS A 105 12.67 -8.60 7.22
C LYS A 105 11.53 -8.34 8.20
N ASN A 106 11.45 -7.12 8.73
CA ASN A 106 10.41 -6.72 9.67
C ASN A 106 9.02 -6.81 9.01
N PHE A 107 8.90 -6.36 7.76
CA PHE A 107 7.67 -6.49 6.99
C PHE A 107 7.28 -7.96 6.75
N LEU A 108 8.22 -8.81 6.32
CA LEU A 108 7.93 -10.23 6.13
C LEU A 108 7.46 -10.90 7.42
N ASN A 109 8.07 -10.56 8.56
CA ASN A 109 7.64 -11.08 9.86
C ASN A 109 6.24 -10.57 10.25
N TYR A 110 5.86 -9.36 9.84
CA TYR A 110 4.52 -8.81 10.04
C TYR A 110 3.46 -9.59 9.24
N ILE A 111 3.71 -9.86 7.96
CA ILE A 111 2.76 -10.56 7.08
C ILE A 111 2.86 -12.10 7.12
N LYS A 112 3.75 -12.69 7.92
CA LYS A 112 4.09 -14.14 7.86
C LYS A 112 2.90 -15.10 8.02
N ASN A 113 1.84 -14.67 8.70
CA ASN A 113 0.64 -15.50 8.93
C ASN A 113 -0.38 -15.37 7.79
N GLU A 114 -0.19 -14.40 6.88
CA GLU A 114 -1.05 -14.15 5.73
C GLU A 114 -0.50 -14.93 4.53
N GLN A 115 -0.86 -16.21 4.46
CA GLN A 115 -0.34 -17.13 3.44
C GLN A 115 -0.44 -16.59 2.01
N PRO A 116 -1.57 -16.00 1.56
CA PRO A 116 -1.65 -15.44 0.21
C PRO A 116 -0.62 -14.33 -0.06
N PHE A 117 -0.23 -13.58 0.96
CA PHE A 117 0.69 -12.45 0.81
C PHE A 117 2.14 -12.93 0.79
N ILE A 118 2.49 -13.83 1.70
CA ILE A 118 3.87 -14.31 1.82
C ILE A 118 4.33 -15.09 0.58
N GLU A 119 3.42 -15.72 -0.19
CA GLU A 119 3.77 -16.43 -1.43
C GLU A 119 4.46 -15.53 -2.46
N TYR A 120 4.14 -14.23 -2.54
CA TYR A 120 4.79 -13.32 -3.49
C TYR A 120 6.26 -13.04 -3.15
N PHE A 121 6.66 -13.28 -1.90
CA PHE A 121 8.01 -12.96 -1.41
C PHE A 121 8.97 -14.15 -1.42
N LYS A 122 8.47 -15.37 -1.66
CA LYS A 122 9.27 -16.59 -1.82
C LYS A 122 10.02 -16.58 -3.16
#